data_AF-A0A514LFB3-F1
#
_entry.id   AF-A0A514LFB3-F1
#
_cell.length_a   1.000
_cell.length_b   1.000
_cell.length_c   1.000
_cell.angle_alpha   90.00
_cell.angle_beta   90.00
_cell.angle_gamma   90.00
#
_symmetry.space_group_name_H-M   'P 1'
#
loop_
_entity.id
_entity.type
_entity.pdbx_description
1 polymer ?
#
loop_
_entity_poly.entity_id
_entity_poly.type
_entity_poly.pdbx_seq_one_letter_code
_entity_poly.pdbx_strand_id
1 'polypeptide(L)'
;MRIEKNVLVRHVLTEDYREKLLKKIASEKERLNTEIEQLRFQYQKQLKEQTGRNKSAVEAKYNNEINKRGQRIESLNFRESKVKTLPTGSLVTGEKVQKYTDVQVGDRWSTHRQEDEIIIEDDIVREIRSKGEDEDDSVRH
;
A
#
# COMPACT_ATOMS: atom_id res chain seq x y z
N MET A 1 28.82 12.22 -6.66
CA MET A 1 28.31 10.95 -6.10
C MET A 1 26.86 10.80 -6.53
N ARG A 2 26.37 9.59 -6.81
CA ARG A 2 24.95 9.37 -7.12
C ARG A 2 24.27 8.66 -5.96
N ILE A 3 23.11 9.15 -5.54
CA ILE A 3 22.31 8.58 -4.45
C ILE A 3 20.92 8.20 -4.95
N GLU A 4 20.29 7.26 -4.25
CA GLU A 4 18.91 6.87 -4.47
C GLU A 4 17.99 7.52 -3.43
N LYS A 5 16.83 7.98 -3.88
CA LYS A 5 15.84 8.69 -3.08
C LYS A 5 14.44 8.16 -3.37
N ASN A 6 13.64 8.01 -2.31
CA ASN A 6 12.24 7.64 -2.44
C ASN A 6 11.38 8.84 -2.86
N VAL A 7 10.49 8.62 -3.82
CA VAL A 7 9.47 9.56 -4.28
C VAL A 7 8.10 8.95 -3.98
N LEU A 8 7.23 9.71 -3.32
CA LEU A 8 5.87 9.28 -3.01
C LEU A 8 4.96 9.55 -4.21
N VAL A 9 4.31 8.51 -4.72
CA VAL A 9 3.26 8.67 -5.73
C VAL A 9 1.91 8.76 -5.02
N ARG A 10 1.17 9.82 -5.28
CA ARG A 10 -0.18 10.07 -4.75
C ARG A 10 -1.15 10.19 -5.92
N HIS A 11 -2.36 9.72 -5.71
CA HIS A 11 -3.42 9.81 -6.69
C HIS A 11 -4.52 10.75 -6.21
N VAL A 12 -5.00 11.60 -7.10
CA VAL A 12 -6.25 12.33 -6.93
C VAL A 12 -7.39 11.32 -6.96
N LEU A 13 -8.23 11.34 -5.93
CA LEU A 13 -9.40 10.48 -5.83
C LEU A 13 -10.51 11.01 -6.73
N THR A 14 -10.46 10.64 -8.00
CA THR A 14 -11.56 10.78 -8.95
C THR A 14 -12.58 9.67 -8.72
N GLU A 15 -13.77 9.78 -9.33
CA GLU A 15 -14.79 8.73 -9.19
C GLU A 15 -14.33 7.43 -9.85
N ASP A 16 -13.76 7.52 -11.05
CA ASP A 16 -13.18 6.38 -11.77
C ASP A 16 -12.06 5.71 -10.96
N TYR A 17 -11.18 6.50 -10.34
CA TYR A 17 -10.13 5.96 -9.49
C TYR A 17 -10.67 5.31 -8.22
N ARG A 18 -11.73 5.89 -7.61
CA ARG A 18 -12.43 5.29 -6.47
C ARG A 18 -12.99 3.92 -6.83
N GLU A 19 -13.68 3.81 -7.96
CA GLU A 19 -14.21 2.53 -8.44
C GLU A 19 -13.10 1.50 -8.68
N LYS A 20 -12.01 1.91 -9.36
CA LYS A 20 -10.82 1.05 -9.57
C LYS A 20 -10.27 0.53 -8.24
N LEU A 21 -10.13 1.40 -7.23
CA LEU A 21 -9.65 1.02 -5.89
C LEU A 21 -10.60 0.05 -5.18
N LEU A 22 -11.90 0.33 -5.18
CA LEU A 22 -12.90 -0.53 -4.55
C LEU A 22 -12.96 -1.91 -5.21
N LYS A 23 -12.87 -1.96 -6.55
CA LYS A 23 -12.81 -3.22 -7.31
C LYS A 23 -11.57 -4.03 -6.97
N LYS A 24 -10.40 -3.39 -6.84
CA LYS A 24 -9.15 -4.04 -6.43
C LYS A 24 -9.21 -4.59 -5.00
N ILE A 25 -9.82 -3.84 -4.08
CA ILE A 25 -10.03 -4.29 -2.70
C ILE A 25 -10.99 -5.49 -2.67
N ALA A 26 -12.10 -5.42 -3.40
CA ALA A 26 -13.07 -6.50 -3.47
C ALA A 26 -12.45 -7.80 -4.00
N SER A 27 -11.68 -7.73 -5.09
CA SER A 27 -11.01 -8.92 -5.65
C SER A 27 -9.92 -9.49 -4.72
N GLU A 28 -9.17 -8.65 -4.00
CA GLU A 28 -8.20 -9.12 -3.01
C GLU A 28 -8.89 -9.83 -1.84
N LYS A 29 -10.02 -9.29 -1.36
CA LYS A 29 -10.83 -9.93 -0.31
C LYS A 29 -11.39 -11.28 -0.77
N GLU A 30 -11.94 -11.35 -1.98
CA GLU A 30 -12.45 -12.59 -2.55
C GLU A 30 -11.36 -13.67 -2.62
N ARG A 31 -10.19 -13.33 -3.17
CA ARG A 31 -9.03 -14.24 -3.22
C ARG A 31 -8.64 -14.75 -1.83
N LEU A 32 -8.52 -13.85 -0.84
CA LEU A 32 -8.15 -14.24 0.52
C LEU A 32 -9.20 -15.14 1.18
N ASN A 33 -10.49 -14.90 0.94
CA ASN A 33 -11.56 -15.77 1.42
C ASN A 33 -11.45 -17.17 0.80
N THR A 34 -11.24 -17.27 -0.50
CA THR A 34 -11.02 -18.56 -1.17
C THR A 34 -9.81 -19.30 -0.59
N GLU A 35 -8.70 -18.61 -0.36
CA GLU A 35 -7.52 -19.20 0.27
C GLU A 35 -7.80 -19.70 1.70
N ILE A 36 -8.58 -18.96 2.50
CA ILE A 36 -9.01 -19.39 3.83
C ILE A 36 -9.84 -20.68 3.75
N GLU A 37 -10.80 -20.76 2.83
CA GLU A 37 -11.63 -21.95 2.65
C GLU A 37 -10.81 -23.16 2.20
N GLN A 38 -9.83 -22.95 1.31
CA GLN A 38 -8.89 -24.01 0.92
C GLN A 38 -8.05 -24.50 2.11
N LEU A 39 -7.54 -23.59 2.94
CA LEU A 39 -6.80 -23.94 4.15
C LEU A 39 -7.67 -24.73 5.14
N ARG A 40 -8.94 -24.33 5.33
CA ARG A 40 -9.90 -25.05 6.17
C ARG A 40 -10.15 -26.46 5.67
N PHE A 41 -10.33 -26.64 4.36
CA PHE A 41 -10.52 -27.95 3.76
C PHE A 41 -9.29 -28.85 3.95
N GLN A 42 -8.09 -28.33 3.66
CA GLN A 42 -6.83 -29.04 3.86
C GLN A 42 -6.63 -29.45 5.32
N TYR A 43 -6.93 -28.53 6.25
CA TYR A 43 -6.88 -28.81 7.68
C TYR A 43 -7.80 -29.96 8.09
N GLN A 44 -9.08 -29.93 7.66
CA GLN A 44 -10.04 -31.00 7.97
C GLN A 44 -9.60 -32.35 7.39
N LYS A 45 -9.04 -32.37 6.18
CA LYS A 45 -8.52 -33.59 5.56
C LYS A 45 -7.36 -34.17 6.39
N GLN A 46 -6.40 -33.32 6.76
CA GLN A 46 -5.22 -33.73 7.52
C GLN A 46 -5.56 -34.21 8.95
N LEU A 47 -6.58 -33.65 9.58
CA LEU A 47 -7.08 -34.09 10.89
C LEU A 47 -7.65 -35.52 10.87
N LYS A 48 -8.29 -35.91 9.75
CA LYS A 48 -8.85 -37.26 9.57
C LYS A 48 -7.77 -38.30 9.31
N GLU A 49 -6.69 -37.90 8.63
CA GLU A 49 -5.56 -38.78 8.28
C GLU A 49 -4.57 -38.98 9.44
N GLN A 50 -4.43 -38.01 10.36
CA GLN A 50 -3.53 -38.14 11.51
C GLN A 50 -4.16 -38.84 12.73
N THR A 51 -3.45 -39.81 13.29
CA THR A 51 -3.70 -40.41 14.61
C THR A 51 -2.53 -40.05 15.56
N GLY A 52 -2.79 -39.32 16.66
CA GLY A 52 -1.80 -39.08 17.73
C GLY A 52 -1.24 -37.65 17.91
N ARG A 53 -0.08 -37.57 18.60
CA ARG A 53 0.55 -36.37 19.24
C ARG A 53 0.84 -35.16 18.33
N ASN A 54 0.76 -35.29 17.00
CA ASN A 54 1.07 -34.20 16.05
C ASN A 54 -0.12 -33.29 15.68
N LYS A 55 -1.34 -33.61 16.14
CA LYS A 55 -2.54 -32.82 15.81
C LYS A 55 -2.48 -31.35 16.24
N SER A 56 -1.96 -31.09 17.44
CA SER A 56 -1.90 -29.72 17.99
C SER A 56 -0.95 -28.81 17.20
N ALA A 57 0.20 -29.33 16.74
CA ALA A 57 1.14 -28.54 15.93
C ALA A 57 0.57 -28.21 14.55
N VAL A 58 -0.16 -29.16 13.94
CA VAL A 58 -0.85 -28.96 12.66
C VAL A 58 -1.95 -27.91 12.80
N GLU A 59 -2.79 -28.02 13.83
CA GLU A 59 -3.84 -27.06 14.16
C GLU A 59 -3.29 -25.64 14.35
N ALA A 60 -2.23 -25.48 15.15
CA ALA A 60 -1.62 -24.18 15.39
C ALA A 60 -1.13 -23.52 14.09
N LYS A 61 -0.52 -24.30 13.18
CA LYS A 61 -0.04 -23.80 11.89
C LYS A 61 -1.18 -23.29 11.01
N TYR A 62 -2.24 -24.07 10.82
CA TYR A 62 -3.38 -23.66 9.98
C TYR A 62 -4.13 -22.47 10.58
N ASN A 63 -4.36 -22.48 11.90
CA ASN A 63 -5.01 -21.36 12.58
C ASN A 63 -4.20 -20.06 12.43
N ASN A 64 -2.87 -20.12 12.54
CA ASN A 64 -2.02 -18.95 12.33
C ASN A 64 -2.15 -18.40 10.89
N GLU A 65 -2.10 -19.27 9.88
CA GLU A 65 -2.23 -18.87 8.46
C GLU A 65 -3.62 -18.31 8.12
N ILE A 66 -4.68 -18.88 8.70
CA ILE A 66 -6.07 -18.39 8.56
C ILE A 66 -6.20 -17.02 9.24
N ASN A 67 -5.72 -16.88 10.47
CA ASN A 67 -5.79 -15.63 11.22
C ASN A 67 -5.03 -14.50 10.52
N LYS A 68 -3.83 -14.78 9.98
CA LYS A 68 -3.05 -13.81 9.21
C LYS A 68 -3.82 -13.27 8.00
N ARG A 69 -4.54 -14.15 7.28
CA ARG A 69 -5.41 -13.75 6.16
C ARG A 69 -6.64 -13.00 6.62
N GLY A 70 -7.25 -13.42 7.74
CA GLY A 70 -8.37 -12.70 8.37
C GLY A 70 -8.00 -11.26 8.75
N GLN A 71 -6.87 -11.06 9.41
CA GLN A 71 -6.34 -9.72 9.74
C GLN A 71 -6.09 -8.88 8.48
N ARG A 72 -5.62 -9.50 7.39
CA ARG A 72 -5.47 -8.81 6.11
C ARG A 72 -6.81 -8.35 5.55
N ILE A 73 -7.85 -9.18 5.63
CA ILE A 73 -9.22 -8.81 5.22
C ILE A 73 -9.76 -7.66 6.07
N GLU A 74 -9.52 -7.66 7.38
CA GLU A 74 -9.93 -6.55 8.27
C GLU A 74 -9.24 -5.23 7.89
N SER A 75 -7.94 -5.27 7.60
CA SER A 75 -7.21 -4.11 7.09
C SER A 75 -7.78 -3.60 5.76
N LEU A 76 -8.17 -4.52 4.85
CA LEU A 76 -8.83 -4.17 3.60
C LEU A 76 -10.21 -3.55 3.83
N ASN A 77 -11.00 -4.06 4.79
CA ASN A 77 -12.31 -3.48 5.16
C ASN A 77 -12.16 -2.04 5.65
N PHE A 78 -11.16 -1.77 6.49
CA PHE A 78 -10.88 -0.43 6.99
C PHE A 78 -10.42 0.51 5.87
N ARG A 79 -9.61 0.01 4.93
CA ARG A 79 -9.23 0.78 3.74
C ARG A 79 -10.44 1.06 2.84
N GLU A 80 -11.31 0.08 2.65
CA GLU A 80 -12.54 0.20 1.87
C GLU A 80 -13.45 1.29 2.44
N SER A 81 -13.68 1.29 3.75
CA SER A 81 -14.52 2.30 4.40
C SER A 81 -13.94 3.70 4.24
N LYS A 82 -12.62 3.87 4.45
CA LYS A 82 -11.93 5.14 4.21
C LYS A 82 -12.10 5.63 2.77
N VAL A 83 -11.88 4.76 1.79
CA VAL A 83 -12.04 5.12 0.37
C VAL A 83 -13.47 5.54 0.08
N LYS A 84 -14.49 4.92 0.67
CA LYS A 84 -15.89 5.33 0.48
C LYS A 84 -16.23 6.68 1.10
N THR A 85 -15.60 7.05 2.21
CA THR A 85 -15.90 8.30 2.92
C THR A 85 -15.07 9.49 2.46
N LEU A 86 -13.94 9.27 1.76
CA LEU A 86 -13.08 10.35 1.30
C LEU A 86 -13.78 11.20 0.23
N PRO A 87 -13.73 12.54 0.32
CA PRO A 87 -14.29 13.39 -0.72
C PRO A 87 -13.50 13.28 -2.02
N THR A 88 -14.19 13.43 -3.15
CA THR A 88 -13.56 13.51 -4.47
C THR A 88 -12.54 14.64 -4.52
N GLY A 89 -11.40 14.40 -5.16
CA GLY A 89 -10.24 15.32 -5.16
C GLY A 89 -9.24 15.08 -4.02
N SER A 90 -9.55 14.21 -3.05
CA SER A 90 -8.59 13.84 -1.99
C SER A 90 -7.35 13.17 -2.56
N LEU A 91 -6.17 13.45 -1.98
CA LEU A 91 -4.92 12.78 -2.35
C LEU A 91 -4.74 11.48 -1.57
N VAL A 92 -4.83 10.35 -2.27
CA VAL A 92 -4.60 9.01 -1.72
C VAL A 92 -3.14 8.60 -1.95
N THR A 93 -2.45 8.19 -0.89
CA THR A 93 -1.09 7.65 -1.02
C THR A 93 -1.12 6.35 -1.82
N GLY A 94 -0.38 6.35 -2.92
CA GLY A 94 -0.16 5.20 -3.79
C GLY A 94 1.14 4.49 -3.42
N GLU A 95 2.01 4.35 -4.41
CA GLU A 95 3.27 3.63 -4.29
C GLU A 95 4.47 4.54 -4.01
N LYS A 96 5.62 3.93 -3.72
CA LYS A 96 6.90 4.63 -3.64
C LYS A 96 7.74 4.21 -4.84
N VAL A 97 8.31 5.18 -5.53
CA VAL A 97 9.25 4.95 -6.64
C VAL A 97 10.62 5.51 -6.29
N GLN A 98 11.65 5.01 -6.97
CA GLN A 98 13.03 5.42 -6.73
C GLN A 98 13.45 6.46 -7.78
N LYS A 99 14.05 7.55 -7.32
CA LYS A 99 14.71 8.57 -8.14
C LYS A 99 16.18 8.57 -7.80
N TYR A 100 17.02 8.64 -8.82
CA TYR A 100 18.45 8.79 -8.63
C TYR A 100 18.86 10.25 -8.82
N THR A 101 19.60 10.80 -7.86
CA THR A 101 20.07 12.19 -7.87
C THR A 101 21.58 12.23 -7.70
N ASP A 102 22.23 13.14 -8.40
CA ASP A 102 23.65 13.43 -8.23
C ASP A 102 23.86 14.47 -7.13
N VAL A 103 24.88 14.24 -6.31
CA VAL A 103 25.32 15.09 -5.19
C VAL A 103 26.77 15.45 -5.40
N GLN A 104 27.08 16.73 -5.22
CA GLN A 104 28.41 17.30 -5.35
C GLN A 104 28.92 17.88 -4.03
N VAL A 105 30.24 18.02 -3.91
CA VAL A 105 30.85 18.68 -2.76
C VAL A 105 30.47 20.16 -2.81
N GLY A 106 29.86 20.65 -1.73
CA GLY A 106 29.31 22.01 -1.65
C GLY A 106 27.78 22.05 -1.66
N ASP A 107 27.10 20.95 -2.00
CA ASP A 107 25.64 20.87 -1.98
C ASP A 107 25.09 20.97 -0.56
N ARG A 108 23.93 21.65 -0.43
CA ARG A 108 23.18 21.66 0.81
C ARG A 108 22.44 20.33 0.99
N TRP A 109 22.90 19.52 1.95
CA TRP A 109 22.34 18.19 2.18
C TRP A 109 20.84 18.17 2.55
N SER A 110 20.30 19.24 3.14
CA SER A 110 18.87 19.30 3.49
C SER A 110 17.95 19.26 2.26
N THR A 111 18.35 19.87 1.14
CA THR A 111 17.61 19.87 -0.13
C THR A 111 17.49 18.45 -0.71
N HIS A 112 18.52 17.62 -0.48
CA HIS A 112 18.54 16.24 -0.96
C HIS A 112 17.68 15.28 -0.11
N ARG A 113 17.34 15.64 1.13
CA ARG A 113 16.52 14.79 2.03
C ARG A 113 15.00 14.95 1.90
N GLN A 114 14.53 16.05 1.32
CA GLN A 114 13.10 16.36 1.30
C GLN A 114 12.32 15.33 0.49
N GLU A 115 11.14 14.87 0.93
CA GLU A 115 10.37 13.90 0.16
C GLU A 115 9.84 14.53 -1.13
N ASP A 116 10.17 13.91 -2.28
CA ASP A 116 9.58 14.29 -3.56
C ASP A 116 8.20 13.60 -3.66
N GLU A 117 7.20 14.29 -4.20
CA GLU A 117 5.86 13.73 -4.44
C GLU A 117 5.49 13.85 -5.92
N ILE A 118 4.86 12.82 -6.48
CA ILE A 118 4.22 12.85 -7.81
C ILE A 118 2.73 12.70 -7.58
N ILE A 119 1.94 13.66 -8.08
CA ILE A 119 0.49 13.63 -8.02
C ILE A 119 -0.04 13.20 -9.38
N ILE A 120 -0.83 12.14 -9.39
CA ILE A 120 -1.45 11.55 -10.58
C ILE A 120 -2.96 11.75 -10.52
N GLU A 121 -3.56 12.14 -11.63
CA GLU A 121 -5.01 12.22 -11.82
C GLU A 121 -5.36 11.45 -13.09
N ASP A 122 -6.18 10.41 -12.97
CA ASP A 122 -6.59 9.54 -14.09
C ASP A 122 -5.44 9.08 -14.99
N ASP A 123 -4.40 8.54 -14.35
CA ASP A 123 -3.17 8.03 -14.99
C ASP A 123 -2.30 9.12 -15.66
N ILE A 124 -2.60 10.40 -15.45
CA ILE A 124 -1.83 11.55 -15.95
C ILE A 124 -1.09 12.22 -14.78
N VAL A 125 0.19 12.55 -14.96
CA VAL A 125 0.94 13.35 -13.97
C VAL A 125 0.37 14.76 -13.94
N ARG A 126 -0.28 15.12 -12.84
CA ARG A 126 -0.85 16.44 -12.60
C ARG A 126 0.20 17.41 -12.07
N GLU A 127 1.02 16.95 -11.13
CA GLU A 127 1.98 17.80 -10.40
C GLU A 127 3.17 16.97 -9.90
N ILE A 128 4.37 17.57 -9.90
CA ILE A 128 5.55 17.02 -9.24
C ILE A 128 6.01 18.04 -8.22
N ARG A 129 6.07 17.65 -6.95
CA ARG A 129 6.51 18.50 -5.84
C ARG A 129 7.88 18.04 -5.40
N SER A 130 8.88 18.89 -5.58
CA SER A 130 10.19 18.74 -4.94
C SER A 130 10.21 19.73 -3.80
N LYS A 131 10.11 19.28 -2.54
CA LYS A 131 9.97 20.17 -1.37
C LYS A 131 11.14 21.15 -1.10
N GLY A 132 12.05 21.32 -2.06
CA GLY A 132 13.22 22.20 -1.99
C GLY A 132 13.17 23.43 -2.88
N GLU A 133 12.12 23.62 -3.69
CA GLU A 133 11.99 24.76 -4.60
C GLU A 133 10.95 25.80 -4.12
N ASP A 134 10.04 25.44 -3.22
CA ASP A 134 8.92 26.33 -2.82
C ASP A 134 9.21 27.28 -1.63
N GLU A 135 10.40 27.23 -1.01
CA GLU A 135 10.74 28.13 0.11
C GLU A 135 11.39 29.47 -0.32
N ASP A 136 11.78 29.65 -1.60
CA ASP A 136 12.54 30.84 -2.02
C ASP A 136 11.69 31.96 -2.69
N ASP A 137 10.39 31.73 -2.91
CA ASP A 137 9.50 32.71 -3.58
C ASP A 137 8.60 33.53 -2.62
N SER A 138 8.78 33.41 -1.30
CA SER A 138 7.97 34.15 -0.31
C SER A 138 8.66 35.34 0.37
N VAL A 139 9.84 35.77 -0.10
CA VAL A 139 10.48 37.03 0.36
C VAL A 139 10.84 37.93 -0.81
N ARG A 140 9.83 38.47 -1.50
CA ARG A 140 9.96 39.71 -2.28
C ARG A 140 8.69 40.56 -2.17
N HIS A 141 8.62 41.37 -1.11
CA HIS A 141 8.35 42.82 -1.06
C HIS A 141 7.87 43.24 0.32
#